data_AF-X1GC68-F1
#
_entry.id   AF-X1GC68-F1
#
_cell.length_a   1.000
_cell.length_b   1.000
_cell.length_c   1.000
_cell.angle_alpha   90.00
_cell.angle_beta   90.00
_cell.angle_gamma   90.00
#
_symmetry.space_group_name_H-M   'P 1'
#
loop_
_entity.id
_entity.type
_entity.pdbx_description
1 polymer ?
#
loop_
_entity_poly.entity_id
_entity_poly.type
_entity_poly.pdbx_seq_one_letter_code
_entity_poly.pdbx_strand_id
1 'polypeptide(L)'
;AENFKIDFDQSKKSVILKCDIKGARYSTNSYNMHFLLGNWPFDLMNFKRFEKKLTYEGEIDGVPTSIVFEFPYVLSHCHEHVWPR
;
A
#
# COMPACT_ATOMS: atom_id res chain seq x y z
N ALA A 1 3.84 -10.38 9.38
CA ALA A 1 4.30 -9.09 9.94
C ALA A 1 4.94 -9.36 11.29
N GLU A 2 6.01 -8.64 11.61
CA GLU A 2 6.69 -8.72 12.91
C GLU A 2 6.91 -7.30 13.46
N ASN A 3 7.40 -7.17 14.70
CA ASN A 3 7.70 -5.89 15.35
C ASN A 3 6.57 -4.86 15.22
N PHE A 4 5.35 -5.27 15.56
CA PHE A 4 4.17 -4.45 15.30
C PHE A 4 3.77 -3.57 16.48
N LYS A 5 3.19 -2.41 16.15
CA LYS A 5 2.55 -1.48 17.08
C LYS A 5 1.23 -1.02 16.48
N ILE A 6 0.19 -0.94 17.31
CA ILE A 6 -1.12 -0.44 16.90
C ILE A 6 -1.44 0.81 17.72
N ASP A 7 -1.74 1.91 17.04
CA ASP A 7 -2.17 3.17 17.64
C ASP A 7 -3.64 3.43 17.22
N PHE A 8 -4.56 3.47 18.19
CA PHE A 8 -5.99 3.72 17.95
C PHE A 8 -6.33 5.19 18.26
N ASP A 9 -6.98 5.89 17.33
CA ASP A 9 -7.52 7.24 17.52
C ASP A 9 -9.05 7.18 17.39
N GLN A 10 -9.73 7.04 18.54
CA GLN A 10 -11.18 6.94 18.59
C GLN A 10 -11.87 8.22 18.09
N SER A 11 -11.27 9.40 18.32
CA SER A 11 -11.84 10.68 17.90
C SER A 11 -11.89 10.80 16.38
N LYS A 12 -10.86 10.30 15.69
CA LYS A 12 -10.78 10.25 14.23
C LYS A 12 -11.35 8.97 13.63
N LYS A 13 -11.80 8.02 14.46
CA LYS A 13 -12.21 6.67 14.06
C LYS A 13 -11.17 6.00 13.16
N SER A 14 -9.89 6.13 13.51
CA SER A 14 -8.77 5.61 12.72
C SER A 14 -7.85 4.72 13.54
N VAL A 15 -7.14 3.84 12.83
CA VAL A 15 -6.17 2.91 13.38
C VAL A 15 -4.89 2.99 12.56
N ILE A 16 -3.74 3.07 13.22
CA ILE A 16 -2.44 3.02 12.58
C ILE A 16 -1.75 1.73 13.02
N LEU A 17 -1.48 0.85 12.06
CA LEU A 17 -0.62 -0.32 12.23
C LEU A 17 0.78 0.02 11.70
N LYS A 18 1.79 -0.07 12.57
CA LYS A 18 3.21 -0.01 12.19
C LYS A 18 3.79 -1.39 12.35
N CYS A 19 4.45 -1.93 11.34
CA CYS A 19 5.06 -3.26 11.42
C CYS A 19 6.16 -3.44 10.37
N ASP A 20 7.02 -4.42 10.60
CA ASP A 20 7.99 -4.87 9.61
C ASP A 20 7.36 -5.94 8.72
N ILE A 21 7.51 -5.76 7.41
CA ILE A 21 7.12 -6.75 6.40
C ILE A 21 8.37 -7.48 5.92
N LYS A 22 8.52 -8.75 6.33
CA LYS A 22 9.56 -9.65 5.83
C LYS A 22 9.10 -10.37 4.57
N GLY A 23 10.04 -10.67 3.67
CA GLY A 23 9.77 -11.44 2.45
C GLY A 23 9.13 -10.65 1.31
N ALA A 24 8.80 -9.37 1.49
CA ALA A 24 8.25 -8.53 0.43
C ALA A 24 9.30 -8.03 -0.58
N ARG A 25 10.59 -8.31 -0.40
CA ARG A 25 11.61 -7.92 -1.37
C ARG A 25 11.50 -8.79 -2.63
N TYR A 26 11.30 -8.14 -3.78
CA TYR A 26 11.24 -8.83 -5.08
C TYR A 26 12.61 -8.86 -5.78
N SER A 27 13.36 -7.76 -5.73
CA SER A 27 14.72 -7.67 -6.29
C SER A 27 15.60 -6.70 -5.49
N THR A 28 16.78 -6.34 -6.01
CA THR A 28 17.72 -5.44 -5.33
C THR A 28 17.05 -4.17 -4.80
N ASN A 29 16.19 -3.53 -5.62
CA ASN A 29 15.54 -2.26 -5.30
C ASN A 29 14.03 -2.30 -5.58
N SER A 30 13.39 -3.47 -5.49
CA SER A 30 11.95 -3.58 -5.72
C SER A 30 11.27 -4.44 -4.67
N TYR A 31 9.99 -4.14 -4.44
CA TYR A 31 9.15 -4.77 -3.44
C TYR A 31 7.89 -5.31 -4.10
N ASN A 32 7.47 -6.50 -3.69
CA ASN A 32 6.19 -7.11 -4.05
C ASN A 32 5.13 -6.70 -3.01
N MET A 33 4.05 -6.08 -3.47
CA MET A 33 2.90 -5.60 -2.71
C MET A 33 1.79 -6.65 -2.57
N HIS A 34 1.98 -7.86 -3.09
CA HIS A 34 1.04 -8.98 -3.00
C HIS A 34 0.66 -9.32 -1.55
N PHE A 35 1.56 -9.09 -0.59
CA PHE A 35 1.26 -9.26 0.84
C PHE A 35 0.06 -8.42 1.31
N LEU A 36 -0.22 -7.30 0.64
CA LEU A 36 -1.33 -6.41 0.93
C LEU A 36 -2.47 -6.57 -0.07
N LEU A 37 -2.14 -6.67 -1.36
CA LEU A 37 -3.11 -6.63 -2.45
C LEU A 37 -3.63 -8.00 -2.89
N GLY A 38 -2.97 -9.11 -2.53
CA GLY A 38 -3.30 -10.44 -3.06
C GLY A 38 -4.71 -10.94 -2.77
N ASN A 39 -5.39 -10.35 -1.78
CA ASN A 39 -6.77 -10.67 -1.42
C ASN A 39 -7.81 -9.69 -1.99
N TRP A 40 -7.39 -8.72 -2.81
CA TRP A 40 -8.24 -7.65 -3.33
C TRP A 40 -8.53 -7.86 -4.83
N PRO A 41 -9.67 -7.37 -5.35
CA PRO A 41 -10.06 -7.56 -6.76
C PRO A 41 -9.32 -6.62 -7.73
N PHE A 42 -8.28 -5.92 -7.28
CA PHE A 42 -7.52 -4.97 -8.07
C PHE A 42 -6.04 -5.00 -7.69
N ASP A 43 -5.23 -4.44 -8.58
CA ASP A 43 -3.79 -4.33 -8.43
C ASP A 43 -3.35 -2.85 -8.54
N LEU A 44 -2.04 -2.58 -8.50
CA LEU A 44 -1.50 -1.23 -8.56
C LEU A 44 -1.78 -0.51 -9.89
N MET A 45 -2.17 -1.21 -10.97
CA MET A 45 -2.54 -0.55 -12.24
C MET A 45 -3.83 0.27 -12.12
N ASN A 46 -4.62 0.00 -11.09
CA ASN A 46 -5.85 0.74 -10.77
C ASN A 46 -5.58 2.04 -10.00
N PHE A 47 -4.32 2.30 -9.62
CA PHE A 47 -3.94 3.48 -8.87
C PHE A 47 -3.42 4.58 -9.79
N LYS A 48 -3.77 5.83 -9.46
CA LYS A 48 -3.19 7.02 -10.08
C LYS A 48 -1.87 7.34 -9.38
N ARG A 49 -0.79 7.50 -10.16
CA ARG A 49 0.51 7.91 -9.64
C ARG A 49 0.66 9.43 -9.64
N PHE A 50 1.09 9.99 -8.51
CA PHE A 50 1.52 11.38 -8.38
C PHE A 50 2.79 11.47 -7.53
N GLU A 51 3.92 11.85 -8.14
CA GLU A 51 5.23 11.91 -7.49
C GLU A 51 5.59 10.64 -6.69
N LYS A 52 5.49 10.71 -5.36
CA LYS A 52 5.81 9.64 -4.40
C LYS A 52 4.57 8.87 -3.92
N LYS A 53 3.40 9.09 -4.53
CA LYS A 53 2.12 8.53 -4.10
C LYS A 53 1.46 7.70 -5.20
N LEU A 54 0.77 6.65 -4.77
CA LEU A 54 -0.24 5.93 -5.54
C LEU A 54 -1.58 6.09 -4.82
N THR A 55 -2.58 6.62 -5.52
CA THR A 55 -3.92 6.84 -4.97
C THR A 55 -4.96 6.04 -5.74
N TYR A 56 -5.76 5.30 -5.00
CA TYR A 56 -6.96 4.63 -5.47
C TYR A 56 -8.20 5.31 -4.85
N GLU A 57 -9.23 5.48 -5.66
CA GLU A 57 -10.56 5.90 -5.25
C GLU A 57 -11.56 4.97 -5.93
N GLY A 58 -12.44 4.35 -5.16
CA GLY A 58 -13.43 3.42 -5.69
C GLY A 58 -14.29 2.82 -4.59
N GLU A 59 -14.82 1.63 -4.86
CA GLU A 59 -15.69 0.90 -3.95
C GLU A 59 -15.11 -0.50 -3.71
N ILE A 60 -15.02 -0.91 -2.44
CA ILE A 60 -14.73 -2.28 -2.05
C ILE A 60 -15.89 -2.80 -1.21
N ASP A 61 -16.46 -3.93 -1.61
CA ASP A 61 -17.56 -4.59 -0.91
C ASP A 61 -18.74 -3.65 -0.59
N GLY A 62 -19.09 -2.74 -1.52
CA GLY A 62 -20.17 -1.78 -1.32
C GLY A 62 -19.78 -0.51 -0.54
N VAL A 63 -18.51 -0.39 -0.11
CA VAL A 63 -18.02 0.72 0.72
C VAL A 63 -17.12 1.65 -0.08
N PRO A 64 -17.48 2.93 -0.24
CA PRO A 64 -16.60 3.95 -0.83
C PRO A 64 -15.28 4.01 -0.07
N THR A 65 -14.18 3.76 -0.77
CA THR A 65 -12.86 3.59 -0.17
C THR A 65 -11.81 4.37 -0.95
N SER A 66 -10.93 5.03 -0.19
CA SER A 66 -9.70 5.63 -0.72
C SER A 66 -8.49 4.94 -0.11
N ILE A 67 -7.52 4.58 -0.95
CA ILE A 67 -6.26 3.96 -0.53
C ILE A 67 -5.12 4.82 -1.06
N VAL A 68 -4.20 5.21 -0.17
CA VAL A 68 -3.01 5.97 -0.52
C VAL A 68 -1.78 5.20 -0.08
N PHE A 69 -0.93 4.84 -1.04
CA PHE A 69 0.44 4.43 -0.76
C PHE A 69 1.36 5.62 -0.92
N GLU A 70 2.09 5.96 0.14
CA GLU A 70 3.06 7.04 0.16
C GLU A 70 4.45 6.48 0.42
N PHE A 71 5.38 6.78 -0.48
CA PHE A 71 6.73 6.26 -0.46
C PHE A 71 7.73 7.37 -0.09
N PRO A 72 8.89 7.02 0.50
CA PRO A 72 9.93 8.01 0.80
C PRO A 72 10.63 8.57 -0.47
N TYR A 73 10.41 7.93 -1.63
CA TYR A 73 11.02 8.25 -2.92
C TYR A 73 9.99 8.34 -4.05
N VAL A 74 10.37 8.96 -5.17
CA VAL A 74 9.59 8.91 -6.42
C VAL A 74 9.66 7.48 -6.96
N LEU A 75 8.53 6.93 -7.39
CA LEU A 75 8.43 5.52 -7.74
C LEU A 75 7.97 5.25 -9.17
N SER A 76 8.22 4.02 -9.61
CA SER A 76 7.50 3.36 -10.69
C SER A 76 6.92 2.03 -10.18
N HIS A 77 5.92 1.51 -10.89
CA HIS A 77 5.25 0.28 -10.51
C HIS A 77 4.72 -0.48 -11.73
N CYS A 78 4.37 -1.74 -11.52
CA CYS A 78 3.48 -2.54 -12.38
C CYS A 78 2.39 -3.16 -11.51
N HIS A 79 1.76 -4.26 -11.93
CA HIS A 79 0.70 -4.99 -11.23
C HIS A 79 0.86 -5.00 -9.70
N GLU A 80 1.93 -5.61 -9.20
CA GLU A 80 2.15 -5.74 -7.74
C GLU A 80 3.57 -5.35 -7.32
N HIS A 81 4.42 -4.91 -8.24
CA HIS A 81 5.80 -4.53 -7.91
C HIS A 81 5.98 -3.02 -7.90
N VAL A 82 6.74 -2.52 -6.93
CA VAL A 82 7.12 -1.11 -6.80
C VAL A 82 8.64 -0.96 -6.67
N TRP A 83 9.21 0.09 -7.25
CA TRP A 83 10.64 0.40 -7.16
C TRP A 83 10.91 1.92 -7.26
N PRO A 84 12.03 2.41 -6.71
CA PRO A 84 12.46 3.80 -6.92
C PRO A 84 12.65 4.10 -8.40
N ARG A 85 12.20 5.28 -8.85
CA ARG A 85 12.46 5.80 -10.19
C ARG A 85 13.72 6.65 -10.20
#